data_AF-A0A9X2EWD2-F1
#
_entry.id   AF-A0A9X2EWD2-F1
#
_cell.length_a   1.000
_cell.length_b   1.000
_cell.length_c   1.000
_cell.angle_alpha   90.00
_cell.angle_beta   90.00
_cell.angle_gamma   90.00
#
_symmetry.space_group_name_H-M   'P 1'
#
loop_
_entity.id
_entity.type
_entity.pdbx_description
1 polymer ?
#
loop_
_entity_poly.entity_id
_entity_poly.type
_entity_poly.pdbx_seq_one_letter_code
_entity_poly.pdbx_strand_id
1 'polypeptide(L)' 'LPEAPAGNKGISLFLVPRFAVNDDGSLGEANSLGCGSLEHKMGIHGNATCVMNFDGARGFLLGEPNRGLACMFTFMNNA' A
#
# COMPACT_ATOMS: atom_id res chain seq x y z
N LEU A 1 12.71 -4.31 1.15
CA LEU A 1 13.92 -3.48 1.35
C LEU A 1 15.02 -3.99 0.43
N PRO A 2 16.00 -3.18 0.02
CA PRO A 2 17.03 -3.59 -0.95
C PRO A 2 17.77 -4.87 -0.55
N GLU A 3 18.03 -5.06 0.75
CA GLU A 3 18.75 -6.23 1.30
C GLU A 3 17.82 -7.31 1.90
N ALA A 4 16.54 -7.35 1.50
CA ALA A 4 15.59 -8.28 2.08
C ALA A 4 15.80 -9.74 1.58
N PRO A 5 15.59 -10.76 2.43
CA PRO A 5 15.61 -12.15 2.00
C PRO A 5 14.62 -12.43 0.87
N ALA A 6 14.93 -13.38 -0.02
CA ALA A 6 14.02 -13.75 -1.09
C ALA A 6 12.68 -14.34 -0.58
N GLY A 7 11.62 -14.13 -1.36
CA GLY A 7 10.28 -14.66 -1.09
C GLY A 7 9.57 -13.97 0.07
N ASN A 8 8.58 -14.66 0.64
CA ASN A 8 7.66 -14.10 1.62
C ASN A 8 8.34 -13.55 2.89
N LYS A 9 9.52 -14.09 3.23
CA LYS A 9 10.32 -13.65 4.37
C LYS A 9 10.96 -12.27 4.16
N GLY A 10 11.00 -11.73 2.95
CA GLY A 10 11.49 -10.37 2.68
C GLY A 10 10.39 -9.32 2.54
N ILE A 11 9.13 -9.72 2.62
CA ILE A 11 8.00 -8.79 2.46
C ILE A 11 7.90 -7.92 3.70
N SER A 12 7.90 -6.60 3.49
CA SER A 12 7.64 -5.58 4.51
C SER A 12 6.34 -4.85 4.18
N LEU A 13 5.65 -4.33 5.18
CA LEU A 13 4.39 -3.61 5.00
C LEU A 13 4.66 -2.10 5.09
N PHE A 14 4.07 -1.32 4.19
CA PHE A 14 4.24 0.12 4.15
C PHE A 14 2.88 0.82 4.10
N LEU A 15 2.76 1.90 4.87
CA LEU A 15 1.71 2.89 4.69
C LEU A 15 2.13 3.84 3.56
N VAL A 16 1.32 3.95 2.50
CA VAL A 16 1.60 4.81 1.35
C VAL A 16 0.39 5.71 1.11
N PRO A 17 0.35 6.92 1.68
CA PRO A 17 -0.83 7.78 1.61
C PRO A 17 -0.89 8.49 0.26
N ARG A 18 -2.10 8.79 -0.24
CA ARG A 18 -2.31 9.54 -1.49
C ARG A 18 -1.78 10.98 -1.40
N PHE A 19 -1.86 11.57 -0.22
CA PHE A 19 -1.33 12.90 0.10
C PHE A 19 -0.46 12.80 1.34
N ALA A 20 0.58 13.61 1.44
CA ALA A 20 1.28 13.81 2.71
C ALA A 20 0.32 14.35 3.77
N VAL A 21 0.59 14.05 5.04
CA VAL A 21 -0.18 14.56 6.17
C VAL A 21 0.76 15.43 7.00
N ASN A 22 0.37 16.68 7.22
CA ASN A 22 1.11 17.63 8.04
C ASN A 22 0.91 17.33 9.53
N ASP A 23 1.73 17.95 10.39
CA ASP A 23 1.67 17.72 11.85
C ASP A 23 0.32 18.12 12.48
N ASP A 24 -0.41 19.06 11.85
CA ASP A 24 -1.76 19.49 12.24
C ASP A 24 -2.88 18.60 11.67
N GLY A 25 -2.53 17.54 10.94
CA GLY A 25 -3.47 16.62 10.29
C GLY A 25 -4.03 17.11 8.95
N SER A 26 -3.65 18.29 8.48
CA SER A 26 -4.06 18.79 7.17
C SER A 26 -3.37 18.04 6.03
N LEU A 27 -4.01 18.03 4.84
CA LEU A 27 -3.44 17.40 3.64
C LEU A 27 -2.36 18.30 3.04
N GLY A 28 -1.19 17.70 2.81
CA GLY A 28 -0.07 18.31 2.11
C GLY A 28 0.01 17.90 0.64
N GLU A 29 1.23 17.77 0.14
CA GLU A 29 1.52 17.45 -1.26
C GLU A 29 0.97 16.08 -1.69
N ALA A 30 0.55 15.97 -2.95
CA ALA A 30 0.17 14.69 -3.54
C ALA A 30 1.37 13.75 -3.64
N ASN A 31 1.15 12.48 -3.34
CA ASN A 31 2.17 11.43 -3.44
C ASN A 31 2.17 10.81 -4.85
N SER A 32 3.29 10.20 -5.24
CA SER A 32 3.50 9.62 -6.57
C SER A 32 2.87 8.23 -6.74
N LEU A 33 1.55 8.15 -6.58
CA LEU A 33 0.77 6.93 -6.78
C LEU A 33 -0.55 7.22 -7.49
N GLY A 34 -1.04 6.25 -8.27
CA GLY A 34 -2.28 6.42 -9.03
C GLY A 34 -2.89 5.13 -9.55
N CYS A 35 -4.17 5.22 -9.92
CA CYS A 35 -4.89 4.15 -10.61
C CYS A 35 -4.54 4.19 -12.09
N GLY A 36 -3.79 3.20 -12.57
CA GLY A 36 -3.41 3.07 -13.98
C GLY A 36 -4.55 2.56 -14.87
N SER A 37 -5.40 1.67 -14.32
CA SER A 37 -6.57 1.14 -15.01
C SER A 37 -7.59 0.56 -14.02
N LEU A 38 -8.82 0.36 -14.50
CA LEU A 38 -9.90 -0.31 -13.78
C LEU A 38 -10.24 -1.65 -14.44
N GLU A 39 -10.46 -2.67 -13.62
CA GLU A 39 -10.79 -4.02 -14.10
C GLU A 39 -12.22 -4.12 -14.64
N HIS A 40 -12.35 -4.74 -15.81
CA HIS A 40 -13.65 -5.12 -16.37
C HIS A 40 -14.10 -6.48 -15.80
N LYS A 41 -14.82 -6.42 -14.69
CA LYS A 41 -15.24 -7.58 -13.91
C LYS A 41 -16.56 -8.18 -14.42
N MET A 42 -16.86 -9.42 -14.02
CA MET A 42 -18.15 -10.08 -14.27
C MET A 42 -19.33 -9.44 -13.52
N GLY A 43 -19.06 -8.79 -12.38
CA GLY A 43 -20.03 -8.10 -11.54
C GLY A 43 -19.36 -7.06 -10.65
N ILE A 44 -20.03 -6.60 -9.58
CA ILE A 44 -19.53 -5.59 -8.61
C ILE A 44 -18.93 -4.34 -9.27
N HIS A 45 -19.54 -3.88 -10.36
CA HIS A 45 -19.02 -2.78 -11.18
C HIS A 45 -18.90 -1.44 -10.45
N GLY A 46 -19.74 -1.22 -9.43
CA GLY A 46 -19.67 -0.02 -8.58
C GLY A 46 -18.46 0.01 -7.63
N ASN A 47 -17.72 -1.10 -7.49
CA ASN A 47 -16.49 -1.15 -6.71
C ASN A 47 -15.29 -1.03 -7.66
N ALA A 48 -14.52 0.06 -7.52
CA ALA A 48 -13.34 0.31 -8.32
C ALA A 48 -12.21 -0.66 -7.93
N THR A 49 -11.98 -1.66 -8.78
CA THR A 49 -10.85 -2.59 -8.65
C THR A 49 -9.78 -2.12 -9.62
N CYS A 50 -8.61 -1.75 -9.10
CA CYS A 50 -7.66 -0.93 -9.84
C CYS A 50 -6.31 -1.63 -9.99
N VAL A 51 -5.64 -1.41 -11.11
CA VAL A 51 -4.19 -1.52 -11.18
C VAL A 51 -3.60 -0.26 -10.54
N MET A 52 -2.81 -0.42 -9.49
CA MET A 52 -2.18 0.67 -8.75
C MET A 52 -0.71 0.79 -9.13
N ASN A 53 -0.30 1.97 -9.58
CA ASN A 53 1.08 2.29 -9.90
C ASN A 53 1.69 3.12 -8.77
N PHE A 54 2.90 2.77 -8.36
CA PHE A 54 3.70 3.46 -7.37
C PHE A 54 5.06 3.77 -7.99
N ASP A 55 5.35 5.04 -8.27
CA ASP A 55 6.60 5.45 -8.91
C ASP A 55 7.31 6.48 -8.02
N GLY A 56 8.31 6.02 -7.26
CA GLY A 56 8.95 6.86 -6.25
C GLY A 56 8.00 7.33 -5.13
N ALA A 57 6.86 6.65 -4.94
CA ALA A 57 5.89 7.00 -3.90
C ALA A 57 6.53 6.94 -2.51
N ARG A 58 6.27 7.95 -1.69
CA ARG A 58 6.70 7.97 -0.29
C ARG A 58 5.89 6.96 0.52
N GLY A 59 6.59 5.98 1.08
CA GLY A 59 6.03 4.98 2.00
C GLY A 59 6.67 5.05 3.38
N PHE A 60 5.90 4.66 4.40
CA PHE A 60 6.34 4.60 5.78
C PHE A 60 6.25 3.14 6.25
N LEU A 61 7.35 2.60 6.78
CA LEU A 61 7.37 1.22 7.26
C LEU A 61 6.36 1.05 8.39
N LEU A 62 5.48 0.06 8.26
CA LEU A 62 4.50 -0.29 9.27
C LEU A 62 4.91 -1.61 9.94
N GLY A 63 5.23 -1.53 11.23
CA GLY A 63 5.77 -2.65 11.99
C GLY A 63 7.24 -2.90 11.69
N GLU A 64 7.67 -4.16 11.77
CA GLU A 64 9.07 -4.54 11.63
C GLU A 64 9.46 -4.85 10.17
N PRO A 65 10.70 -4.53 9.75
CA PRO A 65 11.23 -4.96 8.47
C PRO A 65 11.07 -6.47 8.26
N ASN A 66 10.73 -6.89 7.04
CA ASN A 66 10.65 -8.31 6.64
C ASN A 66 9.56 -9.13 7.38
N ARG A 67 8.66 -8.46 8.11
CA ARG A 67 7.52 -9.07 8.83
C ARG A 67 6.17 -8.67 8.24
N GLY A 68 6.16 -8.07 7.05
CA GLY A 68 4.97 -7.47 6.42
C GLY A 68 3.83 -8.46 6.19
N LEU A 69 4.13 -9.67 5.72
CA LEU A 69 3.09 -10.68 5.49
C LEU A 69 2.39 -11.11 6.79
N ALA A 70 3.15 -11.27 7.89
CA ALA A 70 2.59 -11.58 9.20
C ALA A 70 1.69 -10.44 9.70
N CYS A 71 2.10 -9.18 9.50
CA CYS A 71 1.26 -8.03 9.78
C CYS A 71 0.00 -8.00 8.92
N MET A 72 0.06 -8.36 7.63
CA MET A 72 -1.15 -8.40 6.79
C MET A 72 -2.20 -9.40 7.29
N PHE A 73 -1.78 -10.57 7.80
CA PHE A 73 -2.72 -11.56 8.34
C PHE A 73 -3.57 -11.03 9.49
N THR A 74 -3.07 -10.11 10.31
CA THR A 74 -3.87 -9.53 11.40
C THR A 74 -5.01 -8.65 10.90
N PHE A 75 -4.85 -8.03 9.73
CA PHE A 75 -5.92 -7.27 9.07
C PHE A 75 -6.93 -8.19 8.42
N MET A 76 -6.48 -9.31 7.82
CA MET A 76 -7.37 -10.25 7.13
C MET A 76 -8.28 -11.05 8.07
N ASN A 77 -7.85 -11.35 9.29
CA ASN A 77 -8.68 -12.10 10.24
C ASN A 77 -9.91 -11.32 10.74
N ASN A 78 -9.93 -10.00 10.52
CA ASN A 78 -11.04 -9.11 10.87
C ASN A 78 -11.65 -8.41 9.64
N ALA A 79 -11.30 -8.86 8.43
CA ALA A 79 -11.72 -8.26 7.16
C ALA A 79 -13.05 -8.80 6.63
#